data_AF-A0A7S3AXD2-F1
#
_entry.id   AF-A0A7S3AXD2-F1
#
_cell.length_a   1.000
_cell.length_b   1.000
_cell.length_c   1.000
_cell.angle_alpha   90.00
_cell.angle_beta   90.00
_cell.angle_gamma   90.00
#
_symmetry.space_group_name_H-M   'P 1'
#
loop_
_entity.id
_entity.type
_entity.pdbx_description
1 polymer ?
#
loop_
_entity_poly.entity_id
_entity_poly.type
_entity_poly.pdbx_seq_one_letter_code
_entity_poly.pdbx_strand_id
1 'polypeptide(L)'
;ARMSVDELARGRSADELDILTTEKLNVTLISGALWVGRVLPDAMPGCTWPLLKCLMSSSASTGERASFFSFTQDEEELTLIMDEWSHQVFEEARGVATVTYGPRRWRAFELRLGALAWEVPGVVSFVSSVMAESNISILKVASYDRDFLLVQESDVSHASKLIQERLHLDVDGLKEAMHEKLSLIRQSGSNIFHSGSNFALDGSGSDAVDVPATALHGDGGGSGGGGGDSREWDVAIGRGADGDVGAWEPPTVQGGAYATGDLSDGGSGELAGAPSAAAALGGHGDDLYVKVLPTHLVVVRLQIAMLPLSTHALAKRLLFSRISGQRTFWSYTHADDEVSLIIDELSLPDFPDEALVGGSSTRWVPLKLTGKSFAFDETGVVSAMFAPYDEGVPLLNISTFSTNVTLVEESDLQRALAAFELPHRVVEWDDPEDEATE
;
A
#
# COMPACT_ATOMS: atom_id res chain seq x y z
N ALA A 1 15.14 -19.52 -30.46
CA ALA A 1 16.47 -19.90 -29.96
C ALA A 1 16.37 -19.94 -28.44
N ARG A 2 16.72 -21.06 -27.79
CA ARG A 2 16.71 -21.15 -26.33
C ARG A 2 17.93 -20.37 -25.82
N MET A 3 17.72 -19.19 -25.23
CA MET A 3 18.75 -18.47 -24.48
C MET A 3 19.21 -19.38 -23.34
N SER A 4 20.53 -19.50 -23.16
CA SER A 4 21.09 -20.34 -22.12
C SER A 4 20.91 -19.69 -20.75
N VAL A 5 20.87 -20.48 -19.68
CA VAL A 5 20.81 -20.02 -18.29
C VAL A 5 22.01 -19.08 -17.95
N ASP A 6 23.10 -19.20 -18.70
CA ASP A 6 24.27 -18.31 -18.60
C ASP A 6 24.06 -16.92 -19.24
N GLU A 7 23.07 -16.73 -20.11
CA GLU A 7 22.73 -15.40 -20.65
C GLU A 7 21.84 -14.59 -19.69
N LEU A 8 20.98 -15.24 -18.89
CA LEU A 8 20.29 -14.60 -17.77
C LEU A 8 21.26 -14.17 -16.65
N ALA A 9 22.41 -14.83 -16.55
CA ALA A 9 23.43 -14.53 -15.55
C ALA A 9 24.28 -13.28 -15.84
N ARG A 10 24.27 -12.77 -17.09
CA ARG A 10 25.18 -11.69 -17.54
C ARG A 10 24.70 -10.26 -17.27
N GLY A 11 23.50 -10.08 -16.70
CA GLY A 11 22.99 -8.76 -16.28
C GLY A 11 23.20 -8.43 -14.80
N ARG A 12 23.77 -9.36 -14.01
CA ARG A 12 23.84 -9.21 -12.54
C ARG A 12 24.96 -8.25 -12.11
N SER A 13 24.56 -7.18 -11.46
CA SER A 13 25.44 -6.32 -10.66
C SER A 13 26.09 -7.15 -9.55
N ALA A 14 27.39 -6.95 -9.30
CA ALA A 14 28.16 -7.69 -8.29
C ALA A 14 27.77 -7.37 -6.83
N ASP A 15 26.82 -6.46 -6.62
CA ASP A 15 26.45 -5.92 -5.30
C ASP A 15 25.10 -6.43 -4.76
N GLU A 16 24.38 -7.28 -5.49
CA GLU A 16 23.16 -7.92 -5.01
C GLU A 16 23.46 -9.14 -4.14
N LEU A 17 22.94 -9.15 -2.91
CA LEU A 17 23.13 -10.28 -2.00
C LEU A 17 21.89 -11.18 -2.07
N ASP A 18 22.04 -12.35 -2.69
CA ASP A 18 21.01 -13.40 -2.65
C ASP A 18 20.84 -13.89 -1.20
N ILE A 19 19.71 -13.56 -0.60
CA ILE A 19 19.36 -13.97 0.77
C ILE A 19 18.82 -15.39 0.76
N LEU A 20 18.01 -15.71 -0.25
CA LEU A 20 17.41 -17.02 -0.43
C LEU A 20 17.22 -17.28 -1.93
N THR A 21 17.79 -18.37 -2.41
CA THR A 21 17.56 -18.84 -3.79
C THR A 21 17.16 -20.29 -3.74
N THR A 22 15.90 -20.56 -4.06
CA THR A 22 15.35 -21.91 -4.27
C THR A 22 14.99 -22.09 -5.73
N GLU A 23 14.56 -23.30 -6.14
CA GLU A 23 14.12 -23.53 -7.52
C GLU A 23 12.90 -22.69 -7.94
N LYS A 24 12.12 -22.19 -6.97
CA LYS A 24 10.82 -21.53 -7.22
C LYS A 24 10.71 -20.11 -6.67
N LEU A 25 11.60 -19.71 -5.75
CA LEU A 25 11.61 -18.40 -5.11
C LEU A 25 13.04 -17.87 -5.06
N ASN A 26 13.22 -16.62 -5.47
CA ASN A 26 14.45 -15.89 -5.25
C ASN A 26 14.12 -14.61 -4.46
N VAL A 27 14.83 -14.44 -3.36
CA VAL A 27 14.78 -13.25 -2.52
C VAL A 27 16.17 -12.64 -2.48
N THR A 28 16.28 -11.45 -3.04
CA THR A 28 17.55 -10.73 -3.20
C THR A 28 17.49 -9.42 -2.45
N LEU A 29 18.54 -9.09 -1.71
CA LEU A 29 18.66 -7.79 -1.06
C LEU A 29 19.27 -6.80 -2.04
N ILE A 30 18.49 -5.77 -2.41
CA ILE A 30 18.95 -4.71 -3.29
C ILE A 30 20.12 -3.96 -2.61
N SER A 31 21.14 -3.64 -3.40
CA SER A 31 22.29 -2.88 -2.94
C SER A 31 21.90 -1.45 -2.58
N GLY A 32 22.57 -0.90 -1.57
CA GLY A 32 22.35 0.47 -1.14
C GLY A 32 21.12 0.67 -0.25
N ALA A 33 21.12 1.82 0.44
CA ALA A 33 20.02 2.26 1.25
C ALA A 33 19.06 3.13 0.43
N LEU A 34 17.78 3.06 0.76
CA LEU A 34 16.71 3.81 0.12
C LEU A 34 16.18 4.88 1.07
N TRP A 35 15.84 6.02 0.48
CA TRP A 35 15.16 7.14 1.11
C TRP A 35 13.68 7.08 0.78
N VAL A 36 12.83 7.27 1.78
CA VAL A 36 11.39 7.42 1.60
C VAL A 36 11.03 8.89 1.82
N GLY A 37 10.37 9.49 0.84
CA GLY A 37 10.03 10.91 0.84
C GLY A 37 8.60 11.16 0.42
N ARG A 38 8.12 12.38 0.67
CA ARG A 38 6.80 12.85 0.27
C ARG A 38 6.90 14.24 -0.32
N VAL A 39 6.18 14.42 -1.43
CA VAL A 39 5.89 15.72 -2.03
C VAL A 39 4.40 15.97 -1.92
N LEU A 40 4.03 17.11 -1.34
CA LEU A 40 2.63 17.54 -1.31
C LEU A 40 2.25 18.18 -2.66
N PRO A 41 0.96 18.19 -3.04
CA PRO A 41 0.53 18.70 -4.32
C PRO A 41 0.94 20.15 -4.65
N ASP A 42 1.00 21.01 -3.63
CA ASP A 42 1.44 22.40 -3.73
C ASP A 42 2.96 22.53 -3.99
N ALA A 43 3.74 21.56 -3.53
CA ALA A 43 5.19 21.48 -3.75
C ALA A 43 5.58 20.85 -5.11
N MET A 44 4.65 20.18 -5.80
CA MET A 44 4.89 19.49 -7.07
C MET A 44 5.59 20.33 -8.16
N PRO A 45 5.23 21.62 -8.38
CA PRO A 45 5.91 22.46 -9.36
C PRO A 45 7.42 22.60 -9.09
N GLY A 46 7.82 22.74 -7.82
CA GLY A 46 9.23 22.81 -7.41
C GLY A 46 9.97 21.50 -7.58
N CYS A 47 9.27 20.37 -7.49
CA CYS A 47 9.82 19.02 -7.64
C CYS A 47 9.79 18.49 -9.09
N THR A 48 9.25 19.24 -10.04
CA THR A 48 9.07 18.78 -11.43
C THR A 48 10.40 18.39 -12.10
N TRP A 49 11.42 19.23 -11.98
CA TRP A 49 12.73 18.98 -12.61
C TRP A 49 13.45 17.75 -12.02
N PRO A 50 13.61 17.61 -10.69
CA PRO A 50 14.23 16.40 -10.13
C PRO A 50 13.42 15.13 -10.45
N LEU A 51 12.08 15.18 -10.43
CA LEU A 51 11.23 14.05 -10.85
C LEU A 51 11.51 13.63 -12.29
N LEU A 52 11.54 14.58 -13.23
CA LEU A 52 11.82 14.29 -14.64
C LEU A 52 13.23 13.74 -14.83
N LYS A 53 14.23 14.27 -14.11
CA LYS A 53 15.59 13.73 -14.13
C LYS A 53 15.60 12.26 -13.70
N CYS A 54 14.95 11.93 -12.59
CA CYS A 54 14.87 10.55 -12.10
C CYS A 54 14.12 9.63 -13.08
N LEU A 55 13.00 10.09 -13.64
CA LEU A 55 12.22 9.36 -14.66
C LEU A 55 13.01 9.03 -15.93
N MET A 56 13.84 9.97 -16.40
CA MET A 56 14.57 9.85 -17.67
C MET A 56 15.95 9.20 -17.51
N SER A 57 16.43 9.00 -16.28
CA SER A 57 17.76 8.45 -16.06
C SER A 57 17.73 6.95 -16.21
N SER A 58 18.27 6.48 -17.33
CA SER A 58 18.60 5.06 -17.49
C SER A 58 19.92 4.79 -16.74
N SER A 59 19.90 3.75 -15.90
CA SER A 59 21.07 3.21 -15.18
C SER A 59 22.29 2.94 -16.08
N ALA A 60 22.08 2.88 -17.42
CA ALA A 60 23.11 2.69 -18.43
C ALA A 60 24.27 3.71 -18.43
N SER A 61 24.16 4.86 -17.72
CA SER A 61 25.24 5.86 -17.69
C SER A 61 26.25 5.69 -16.54
N THR A 62 25.95 4.87 -15.54
CA THR A 62 26.84 4.62 -14.39
C THR A 62 26.89 3.12 -14.11
N GLY A 63 27.74 2.39 -14.83
CA GLY A 63 27.83 0.93 -14.79
C GLY A 63 28.30 0.29 -13.47
N GLU A 64 27.96 0.87 -12.31
CA GLU A 64 28.41 0.43 -10.99
C GLU A 64 27.31 0.29 -9.93
N ARG A 65 26.03 0.63 -10.19
CA ARG A 65 24.99 0.50 -9.14
C ARG A 65 23.65 0.00 -9.66
N ALA A 66 23.06 -0.92 -8.89
CA ALA A 66 21.63 -1.18 -8.96
C ALA A 66 20.89 0.14 -8.66
N SER A 67 19.99 0.53 -9.56
CA SER A 67 19.24 1.78 -9.45
C SER A 67 17.82 1.46 -9.05
N PHE A 68 17.34 2.10 -7.98
CA PHE A 68 15.96 1.95 -7.54
C PHE A 68 15.30 3.31 -7.40
N PHE A 69 14.27 3.54 -8.19
CA PHE A 69 13.45 4.73 -8.10
C PHE A 69 11.99 4.35 -8.29
N SER A 70 11.17 4.64 -7.29
CA SER A 70 9.73 4.43 -7.34
C SER A 70 9.01 5.65 -6.82
N PHE A 71 7.83 5.91 -7.38
CA PHE A 71 6.89 6.82 -6.77
C PHE A 71 5.47 6.34 -6.95
N THR A 72 4.63 6.74 -6.00
CA THR A 72 3.18 6.50 -6.03
C THR A 72 2.51 7.84 -5.75
N GLN A 73 1.66 8.28 -6.67
CA GLN A 73 0.92 9.52 -6.57
C GLN A 73 -0.55 9.21 -6.32
N ASP A 74 -1.19 9.99 -5.44
CA ASP A 74 -2.64 10.05 -5.29
C ASP A 74 -3.13 11.52 -5.20
N GLU A 75 -4.34 11.76 -4.68
CA GLU A 75 -4.90 13.12 -4.54
C GLU A 75 -4.17 13.97 -3.49
N GLU A 76 -3.66 13.30 -2.45
CA GLU A 76 -3.16 13.90 -1.22
C GLU A 76 -1.64 14.08 -1.25
N GLU A 77 -0.91 13.16 -1.87
CA GLU A 77 0.55 13.16 -1.87
C GLU A 77 1.17 12.42 -3.07
N LEU A 78 2.46 12.71 -3.29
CA LEU A 78 3.35 11.88 -4.07
C LEU A 78 4.41 11.29 -3.15
N THR A 79 4.38 9.97 -2.99
CA THR A 79 5.37 9.19 -2.24
C THR A 79 6.55 8.89 -3.14
N LEU A 80 7.76 9.11 -2.65
CA LEU A 80 9.03 8.83 -3.30
C LEU A 80 9.76 7.71 -2.55
N ILE A 81 10.32 6.75 -3.28
CA ILE A 81 11.28 5.78 -2.78
C ILE A 81 12.50 5.85 -3.69
N MET A 82 13.63 6.26 -3.14
CA MET A 82 14.77 6.74 -3.90
C MET A 82 16.05 6.09 -3.44
N ASP A 83 16.86 5.62 -4.38
CA ASP A 83 18.27 5.38 -4.14
C ASP A 83 19.04 6.68 -3.83
N GLU A 84 20.32 6.53 -3.48
CA GLU A 84 21.17 7.65 -3.09
C GLU A 84 21.33 8.69 -4.20
N TRP A 85 21.41 8.26 -5.46
CA TRP A 85 21.57 9.17 -6.60
C TRP A 85 20.30 10.01 -6.80
N SER A 86 19.14 9.35 -6.81
CA SER A 86 17.84 10.02 -6.95
C SER A 86 17.61 10.98 -5.79
N HIS A 87 17.94 10.58 -4.57
CA HIS A 87 17.92 11.46 -3.40
C HIS A 87 18.79 12.70 -3.63
N GLN A 88 20.05 12.53 -4.07
CA GLN A 88 20.96 13.65 -4.37
C GLN A 88 20.40 14.61 -5.42
N VAL A 89 19.68 14.12 -6.43
CA VAL A 89 19.03 14.97 -7.44
C VAL A 89 17.99 15.92 -6.81
N PHE A 90 17.25 15.47 -5.80
CA PHE A 90 16.35 16.33 -5.03
C PHE A 90 17.11 17.26 -4.07
N GLU A 91 18.21 16.79 -3.48
CA GLU A 91 19.08 17.60 -2.61
C GLU A 91 19.63 18.84 -3.34
N GLU A 92 20.11 18.65 -4.57
CA GLU A 92 20.60 19.73 -5.43
C GLU A 92 19.51 20.75 -5.76
N ALA A 93 18.24 20.32 -5.73
CA ALA A 93 17.08 21.15 -6.01
C ALA A 93 16.41 21.73 -4.74
N ARG A 94 16.94 21.50 -3.52
CA ARG A 94 16.31 21.92 -2.24
C ARG A 94 15.95 23.40 -2.12
N GLY A 95 16.54 24.27 -2.93
CA GLY A 95 16.16 25.69 -2.99
C GLY A 95 14.77 25.94 -3.58
N VAL A 96 14.20 24.96 -4.29
CA VAL A 96 12.88 25.03 -4.94
C VAL A 96 12.03 23.78 -4.70
N ALA A 97 12.65 22.60 -4.59
CA ALA A 97 11.98 21.33 -4.32
C ALA A 97 11.75 21.17 -2.81
N THR A 98 10.49 20.93 -2.44
CA THR A 98 10.11 20.67 -1.04
C THR A 98 9.72 19.21 -0.91
N VAL A 99 10.55 18.44 -0.20
CA VAL A 99 10.34 17.02 0.08
C VAL A 99 10.39 16.80 1.59
N THR A 100 9.39 16.09 2.13
CA THR A 100 9.40 15.62 3.52
C THR A 100 9.97 14.21 3.53
N TYR A 101 11.08 13.99 4.24
CA TYR A 101 11.71 12.67 4.32
C TYR A 101 11.29 11.90 5.57
N GLY A 102 11.19 10.58 5.45
CA GLY A 102 11.09 9.68 6.58
C GLY A 102 12.35 9.74 7.44
N PRO A 103 12.25 9.46 8.75
CA PRO A 103 13.36 9.65 9.70
C PRO A 103 14.46 8.58 9.57
N ARG A 104 14.19 7.48 8.88
CA ARG A 104 15.06 6.31 8.79
C ARG A 104 15.27 5.92 7.34
N ARG A 105 16.44 5.33 7.08
CA ARG A 105 16.77 4.71 5.79
C ARG A 105 16.23 3.28 5.73
N TRP A 106 15.96 2.83 4.52
CA TRP A 106 15.34 1.55 4.23
C TRP A 106 16.25 0.68 3.38
N ARG A 107 16.02 -0.63 3.41
CA ARG A 107 16.61 -1.61 2.50
C ARG A 107 15.48 -2.42 1.88
N ALA A 108 15.59 -2.72 0.60
CA ALA A 108 14.57 -3.47 -0.13
C ALA A 108 15.01 -4.93 -0.34
N PHE A 109 14.15 -5.86 0.06
CA PHE A 109 14.16 -7.22 -0.44
C PHE A 109 13.30 -7.29 -1.69
N GLU A 110 13.88 -7.74 -2.79
CA GLU A 110 13.17 -8.06 -4.02
C GLU A 110 12.74 -9.52 -3.97
N LEU A 111 11.44 -9.78 -4.06
CA LEU A 111 10.87 -11.11 -4.12
C LEU A 111 10.48 -11.41 -5.57
N ARG A 112 11.16 -12.38 -6.17
CA ARG A 112 10.81 -12.94 -7.48
C ARG A 112 10.15 -14.29 -7.27
N LEU A 113 8.82 -14.30 -7.38
CA LEU A 113 8.00 -15.45 -7.02
C LEU A 113 7.93 -16.55 -8.09
N GLY A 114 8.57 -16.38 -9.26
CA GLY A 114 8.75 -17.44 -10.26
C GLY A 114 7.50 -18.32 -10.50
N ALA A 115 7.68 -19.64 -10.45
CA ALA A 115 6.56 -20.61 -10.48
C ALA A 115 5.79 -20.67 -9.15
N LEU A 116 6.40 -20.23 -8.05
CA LEU A 116 5.79 -20.25 -6.71
C LEU A 116 4.57 -19.32 -6.62
N ALA A 117 4.53 -18.22 -7.38
CA ALA A 117 3.38 -17.32 -7.44
C ALA A 117 2.07 -18.07 -7.75
N TRP A 118 2.14 -19.10 -8.60
CA TRP A 118 0.99 -19.91 -8.99
C TRP A 118 0.77 -21.12 -8.09
N GLU A 119 1.85 -21.71 -7.55
CA GLU A 119 1.76 -22.92 -6.73
C GLU A 119 1.42 -22.66 -5.27
N VAL A 120 1.92 -21.57 -4.70
CA VAL A 120 1.64 -21.10 -3.34
C VAL A 120 1.26 -19.62 -3.40
N PRO A 121 0.02 -19.31 -3.80
CA PRO A 121 -0.50 -17.97 -3.66
C PRO A 121 -0.42 -17.57 -2.18
N GLY A 122 0.33 -16.51 -1.86
CA GLY A 122 0.22 -15.80 -0.57
C GLY A 122 1.50 -15.68 0.23
N VAL A 123 2.62 -16.07 -0.35
CA VAL A 123 3.95 -15.90 0.27
C VAL A 123 4.16 -14.48 0.77
N VAL A 124 3.72 -13.47 0.02
CA VAL A 124 3.86 -12.06 0.41
C VAL A 124 2.98 -11.70 1.61
N SER A 125 1.73 -12.17 1.66
CA SER A 125 0.87 -12.01 2.84
C SER A 125 1.51 -12.67 4.06
N PHE A 126 1.98 -13.91 3.90
CA PHE A 126 2.63 -14.67 4.94
C PHE A 126 3.87 -13.95 5.49
N VAL A 127 4.78 -13.49 4.61
CA VAL A 127 5.97 -12.72 5.01
C VAL A 127 5.57 -11.43 5.72
N SER A 128 4.56 -10.71 5.22
CA SER A 128 4.10 -9.46 5.85
C SER A 128 3.59 -9.69 7.27
N SER A 129 2.83 -10.76 7.48
CA SER A 129 2.30 -11.13 8.79
C SER A 129 3.40 -11.64 9.74
N VAL A 130 4.37 -12.40 9.23
CA VAL A 130 5.54 -12.86 10.00
C VAL A 130 6.42 -11.69 10.46
N MET A 131 6.63 -10.68 9.59
CA MET A 131 7.36 -9.47 9.94
C MET A 131 6.63 -8.68 11.03
N ALA A 132 5.30 -8.55 10.93
CA ALA A 132 4.49 -7.87 11.93
C ALA A 132 4.57 -8.56 13.31
N GLU A 133 4.49 -9.90 13.37
CA GLU A 133 4.63 -10.68 14.60
C GLU A 133 6.01 -10.51 15.26
N SER A 134 7.03 -10.28 14.45
CA SER A 134 8.40 -10.03 14.90
C SER A 134 8.67 -8.54 15.17
N ASN A 135 7.63 -7.71 15.16
CA ASN A 135 7.69 -6.25 15.35
C ASN A 135 8.65 -5.55 14.40
N ILE A 136 8.67 -6.00 13.14
CA ILE A 136 9.45 -5.40 12.04
C ILE A 136 8.49 -4.57 11.19
N SER A 137 8.72 -3.27 11.13
CA SER A 137 7.97 -2.38 10.25
C SER A 137 8.40 -2.59 8.80
N ILE A 138 7.41 -2.64 7.91
CA ILE A 138 7.62 -2.90 6.49
C ILE A 138 6.87 -1.88 5.63
N LEU A 139 7.49 -1.51 4.50
CA LEU A 139 6.78 -0.89 3.37
C LEU A 139 6.78 -1.87 2.21
N LYS A 140 5.73 -1.83 1.42
CA LYS A 140 5.51 -2.76 0.31
C LYS A 140 5.31 -2.01 -0.99
N VAL A 141 5.97 -2.44 -2.06
CA VAL A 141 5.74 -1.92 -3.41
C VAL A 141 5.62 -3.10 -4.36
N ALA A 142 4.43 -3.29 -4.93
CA ALA A 142 4.22 -4.22 -6.02
C ALA A 142 4.65 -3.58 -7.37
N SER A 143 5.28 -4.38 -8.24
CA SER A 143 5.61 -4.02 -9.63
C SER A 143 4.85 -4.92 -10.62
N TYR A 144 5.31 -5.00 -11.88
CA TYR A 144 4.64 -5.81 -12.90
C TYR A 144 4.85 -7.31 -12.64
N ASP A 145 6.07 -7.71 -12.29
CA ASP A 145 6.40 -9.10 -12.00
C ASP A 145 7.12 -9.34 -10.66
N ARG A 146 7.26 -8.30 -9.82
CA ARG A 146 8.02 -8.37 -8.56
C ARG A 146 7.33 -7.68 -7.41
N ASP A 147 7.88 -7.99 -6.27
CA ASP A 147 7.40 -7.61 -4.98
C ASP A 147 8.57 -7.06 -4.15
N PHE A 148 8.60 -5.74 -3.94
CA PHE A 148 9.62 -5.11 -3.10
C PHE A 148 9.09 -4.98 -1.67
N LEU A 149 9.81 -5.59 -0.73
CA LEU A 149 9.56 -5.49 0.70
C LEU A 149 10.68 -4.66 1.34
N LEU A 150 10.36 -3.45 1.77
CA LEU A 150 11.31 -2.57 2.40
C LEU A 150 11.26 -2.74 3.92
N VAL A 151 12.42 -2.86 4.55
CA VAL A 151 12.60 -2.83 6.00
C VAL A 151 13.53 -1.69 6.39
N GLN A 152 13.44 -1.23 7.63
CA GLN A 152 14.39 -0.24 8.13
C GLN A 152 15.81 -0.82 8.18
N GLU A 153 16.83 0.00 7.93
CA GLU A 153 18.24 -0.43 7.87
C GLU A 153 18.70 -1.15 9.15
N SER A 154 18.15 -0.78 10.31
CA SER A 154 18.42 -1.42 11.60
C SER A 154 17.92 -2.88 11.69
N ASP A 155 16.87 -3.21 10.94
CA ASP A 155 16.15 -4.49 11.08
C ASP A 155 16.52 -5.51 10.00
N VAL A 156 17.38 -5.13 9.05
CA VAL A 156 17.79 -5.97 7.90
C VAL A 156 18.31 -7.32 8.34
N SER A 157 19.19 -7.35 9.34
CA SER A 157 19.78 -8.61 9.82
C SER A 157 18.74 -9.53 10.45
N HIS A 158 17.75 -8.96 11.14
CA HIS A 158 16.65 -9.73 11.74
C HIS A 158 15.69 -10.23 10.65
N ALA A 159 15.28 -9.34 9.74
CA ALA A 159 14.43 -9.65 8.60
C ALA A 159 15.04 -10.71 7.68
N SER A 160 16.34 -10.64 7.37
CA SER A 160 17.02 -11.65 6.54
C SER A 160 17.00 -13.03 7.18
N LYS A 161 17.28 -13.13 8.49
CA LYS A 161 17.18 -14.41 9.22
C LYS A 161 15.76 -14.94 9.20
N LEU A 162 14.78 -14.08 9.46
CA LEU A 162 13.37 -14.45 9.50
C LEU A 162 12.87 -14.95 8.13
N ILE A 163 13.26 -14.27 7.04
CA ILE A 163 12.98 -14.71 5.67
C ILE A 163 13.61 -16.07 5.41
N GLN A 164 14.88 -16.26 5.77
CA GLN A 164 15.57 -17.54 5.59
C GLN A 164 14.89 -18.66 6.41
N GLU A 165 14.59 -18.42 7.68
CA GLU A 165 13.96 -19.38 8.59
C GLU A 165 12.50 -19.72 8.22
N ARG A 166 11.78 -18.83 7.53
CA ARG A 166 10.36 -19.06 7.21
C ARG A 166 10.09 -19.44 5.76
N LEU A 167 10.99 -19.09 4.84
CA LEU A 167 10.84 -19.38 3.40
C LEU A 167 11.78 -20.46 2.87
N HIS A 168 12.66 -21.05 3.69
CA HIS A 168 13.47 -22.21 3.29
C HIS A 168 12.68 -23.52 3.18
N LEU A 169 11.41 -23.52 3.60
CA LEU A 169 10.53 -24.68 3.51
C LEU A 169 10.27 -25.03 2.04
N ASP A 170 10.01 -26.31 1.77
CA ASP A 170 9.49 -26.72 0.47
C ASP A 170 8.06 -26.20 0.26
N VAL A 171 7.53 -26.39 -0.95
CA VAL A 171 6.20 -25.91 -1.34
C VAL A 171 5.11 -26.42 -0.39
N ASP A 172 5.21 -27.69 0.02
CA ASP A 172 4.22 -28.32 0.89
C ASP A 172 4.31 -27.80 2.33
N GLY A 173 5.52 -27.64 2.87
CA GLY A 173 5.73 -27.02 4.18
C GLY A 173 5.31 -25.55 4.23
N LEU A 174 5.50 -24.79 3.15
CA LEU A 174 5.02 -23.41 3.07
C LEU A 174 3.49 -23.35 3.03
N LYS A 175 2.84 -24.24 2.27
CA LYS A 175 1.38 -24.35 2.25
C LYS A 175 0.80 -24.74 3.60
N GLU A 176 1.46 -25.66 4.30
CA GLU A 176 1.05 -26.09 5.64
C GLU A 176 1.18 -24.95 6.65
N ALA A 177 2.33 -24.26 6.68
CA ALA A 177 2.54 -23.10 7.55
C ALA A 177 1.52 -21.97 7.28
N MET A 178 1.19 -21.75 6.00
CA MET A 178 0.16 -20.77 5.63
C MET A 178 -1.26 -21.22 6.01
N HIS A 179 -1.60 -22.50 5.84
CA HIS A 179 -2.90 -23.05 6.26
C HIS A 179 -3.07 -23.00 7.77
N GLU A 180 -2.04 -23.39 8.53
CA GLU A 180 -2.03 -23.30 9.99
C GLU A 180 -2.29 -21.86 10.42
N LYS A 181 -1.59 -20.90 9.81
CA LYS A 181 -1.77 -19.48 10.11
C LYS A 181 -3.17 -18.96 9.78
N LEU A 182 -3.69 -19.27 8.59
CA LEU A 182 -5.07 -18.91 8.20
C LEU A 182 -6.09 -19.52 9.15
N SER A 183 -5.86 -20.75 9.64
CA SER A 183 -6.73 -21.39 10.62
C SER A 183 -6.71 -20.69 11.98
N LEU A 184 -5.55 -20.21 12.42
CA LEU A 184 -5.40 -19.45 13.66
C LEU A 184 -6.09 -18.08 13.59
N ILE A 185 -5.97 -17.39 12.44
CA ILE A 185 -6.67 -16.12 12.19
C ILE A 185 -8.19 -16.34 12.26
N ARG A 186 -8.70 -17.38 11.58
CA ARG A 186 -10.14 -17.72 11.58
C ARG A 186 -10.67 -18.11 12.95
N GLN A 187 -9.89 -18.85 13.74
CA GLN A 187 -10.27 -19.21 15.12
C GLN A 187 -10.29 -17.99 16.04
N SER A 188 -9.34 -17.06 15.86
CA SER A 188 -9.27 -15.82 16.63
C SER A 188 -10.43 -14.87 16.29
N GLY A 189 -10.85 -14.80 15.02
CA GLY A 189 -12.04 -14.07 14.59
C GLY A 189 -13.37 -14.69 15.05
N SER A 190 -13.47 -16.03 15.11
CA SER A 190 -14.68 -16.72 15.61
C SER A 190 -14.86 -16.61 17.13
N ASN A 191 -13.79 -16.51 17.90
CA ASN A 191 -13.87 -16.41 19.37
C ASN A 191 -14.44 -15.06 19.87
N ILE A 192 -14.58 -14.06 18.99
CA ILE A 192 -15.26 -12.80 19.31
C ILE A 192 -16.80 -12.96 19.34
N PHE A 193 -17.35 -14.03 18.73
CA PHE A 193 -18.79 -14.29 18.69
C PHE A 193 -19.33 -15.20 19.81
N HIS A 194 -18.51 -15.65 20.76
CA HIS A 194 -18.96 -16.53 21.87
C HIS A 194 -18.70 -16.02 23.29
N SER A 195 -18.25 -14.77 23.45
CA SER A 195 -18.22 -14.12 24.77
C SER A 195 -19.33 -13.07 24.90
N GLY A 196 -20.58 -13.54 24.91
CA GLY A 196 -21.76 -12.72 25.15
C GLY A 196 -22.84 -13.50 25.89
N SER A 197 -22.90 -13.30 27.20
CA SER A 197 -23.99 -13.66 28.12
C SER A 197 -24.23 -15.14 28.43
N ASN A 198 -23.51 -15.64 29.45
CA ASN A 198 -24.07 -16.64 30.36
C ASN A 198 -24.89 -15.88 31.40
N PHE A 199 -26.16 -15.60 31.10
CA PHE A 199 -27.14 -15.19 32.10
C PHE A 199 -28.10 -16.35 32.32
N ALA A 200 -27.86 -17.06 33.41
CA ALA A 200 -28.78 -18.05 33.93
C ALA A 200 -30.09 -17.35 34.34
N LEU A 201 -31.22 -17.79 33.79
CA LEU A 201 -32.51 -17.69 34.44
C LEU A 201 -33.22 -19.04 34.34
N ASP A 202 -33.50 -19.57 35.52
CA ASP A 202 -34.35 -20.71 35.79
C ASP A 202 -35.74 -20.57 35.15
N GLY A 203 -36.27 -21.70 34.69
CA GLY A 203 -37.57 -22.15 35.19
C GLY A 203 -38.83 -21.83 34.39
N SER A 204 -39.27 -22.86 33.64
CA SER A 204 -40.66 -23.31 33.49
C SER A 204 -41.63 -22.58 32.56
N GLY A 205 -42.37 -23.38 31.78
CA GLY A 205 -43.69 -23.01 31.27
C GLY A 205 -43.89 -23.28 29.79
N SER A 206 -44.50 -24.42 29.49
CA SER A 206 -45.15 -24.75 28.22
C SER A 206 -46.18 -23.72 27.80
N ASP A 207 -46.32 -23.44 26.50
CA ASP A 207 -47.53 -23.81 25.74
C ASP A 207 -47.46 -23.29 24.30
N ALA A 208 -48.01 -24.12 23.41
CA ALA A 208 -48.19 -23.85 22.00
C ALA A 208 -49.34 -22.84 21.75
N VAL A 209 -49.45 -22.45 20.48
CA VAL A 209 -50.70 -22.23 19.71
C VAL A 209 -50.86 -20.82 19.09
N ASP A 210 -51.05 -20.90 17.76
CA ASP A 210 -51.83 -20.09 16.82
C ASP A 210 -51.40 -18.71 16.27
N VAL A 211 -51.33 -18.74 14.93
CA VAL A 211 -51.56 -17.67 13.96
C VAL A 211 -53.03 -17.23 14.04
N PRO A 212 -53.34 -15.96 13.73
CA PRO A 212 -54.15 -15.78 12.52
C PRO A 212 -53.73 -14.59 11.66
N ALA A 213 -53.93 -14.78 10.35
CA ALA A 213 -53.94 -13.76 9.32
C ALA A 213 -55.26 -12.97 9.34
N THR A 214 -55.22 -11.70 8.93
CA THR A 214 -56.31 -10.92 8.28
C THR A 214 -55.67 -9.57 7.86
N ALA A 215 -55.48 -9.26 6.57
CA ALA A 215 -56.44 -8.90 5.52
C ALA A 215 -56.70 -7.38 5.41
N LEU A 216 -56.16 -6.83 4.31
CA LEU A 216 -56.81 -5.95 3.31
C LEU A 216 -56.99 -4.43 3.52
N HIS A 217 -56.83 -3.76 2.36
CA HIS A 217 -57.12 -2.38 1.95
C HIS A 217 -56.06 -1.33 2.30
N GLY A 218 -55.59 -0.47 1.39
CA GLY A 218 -55.97 -0.23 0.00
C GLY A 218 -55.65 1.24 -0.36
N ASP A 219 -54.88 1.40 -1.44
CA ASP A 219 -55.03 2.41 -2.50
C ASP A 219 -54.80 3.92 -2.24
N GLY A 220 -54.28 4.58 -3.28
CA GLY A 220 -54.60 5.99 -3.61
C GLY A 220 -53.50 7.05 -3.43
N GLY A 221 -52.95 7.53 -4.55
CA GLY A 221 -51.94 8.59 -4.63
C GLY A 221 -52.44 10.04 -4.57
N GLY A 222 -51.56 10.99 -4.91
CA GLY A 222 -51.92 12.40 -5.12
C GLY A 222 -50.75 13.39 -5.03
N SER A 223 -50.53 14.10 -6.14
CA SER A 223 -49.48 15.10 -6.41
C SER A 223 -49.80 16.51 -5.91
N GLY A 224 -48.78 17.38 -5.89
CA GLY A 224 -48.84 18.86 -5.85
C GLY A 224 -48.36 19.44 -4.51
N GLY A 225 -47.56 20.49 -4.39
CA GLY A 225 -47.05 21.49 -5.33
C GLY A 225 -46.95 22.83 -4.57
N GLY A 226 -45.77 23.48 -4.60
CA GLY A 226 -45.62 24.93 -4.48
C GLY A 226 -45.33 25.54 -3.09
N GLY A 227 -44.16 26.21 -3.00
CA GLY A 227 -44.10 27.62 -2.62
C GLY A 227 -43.47 28.00 -1.27
N GLY A 228 -42.34 28.71 -1.34
CA GLY A 228 -42.21 30.01 -0.67
C GLY A 228 -41.31 30.13 0.58
N ASP A 229 -40.09 30.59 0.31
CA ASP A 229 -39.53 31.85 0.84
C ASP A 229 -38.70 31.87 2.15
N SER A 230 -37.62 32.66 2.03
CA SER A 230 -36.89 33.46 3.03
C SER A 230 -35.81 32.79 3.89
N ARG A 231 -34.53 33.17 3.66
CA ARG A 231 -33.86 34.33 4.31
C ARG A 231 -32.37 34.42 3.94
N GLU A 232 -31.99 35.56 3.34
CA GLU A 232 -30.65 36.15 3.31
C GLU A 232 -30.12 36.43 4.73
N TRP A 233 -28.79 36.36 4.93
CA TRP A 233 -28.06 37.32 5.75
C TRP A 233 -26.64 37.57 5.20
N ASP A 234 -26.31 38.85 5.25
CA ASP A 234 -25.18 39.57 4.68
C ASP A 234 -23.78 39.26 5.21
N VAL A 235 -22.83 39.63 4.36
CA VAL A 235 -21.41 39.88 4.58
C VAL A 235 -21.17 41.08 5.51
N ALA A 236 -20.23 40.98 6.46
CA ALA A 236 -19.39 42.11 6.89
C ALA A 236 -18.12 41.71 7.68
N ILE A 237 -16.96 41.92 7.03
CA ILE A 237 -15.74 42.64 7.47
C ILE A 237 -15.09 42.37 8.84
N GLY A 238 -13.79 42.04 8.80
CA GLY A 238 -12.83 42.31 9.88
C GLY A 238 -11.37 42.23 9.43
N ARG A 239 -10.76 43.36 9.07
CA ARG A 239 -9.30 43.56 8.92
C ARG A 239 -8.68 43.93 10.29
N GLY A 240 -7.43 43.49 10.51
CA GLY A 240 -6.51 43.95 11.56
C GLY A 240 -6.12 42.80 12.51
N ALA A 241 -4.89 42.64 12.98
CA ALA A 241 -3.69 43.45 12.91
C ALA A 241 -2.47 42.58 13.29
N ASP A 242 -1.29 43.15 13.07
CA ASP A 242 0.05 42.70 13.44
C ASP A 242 0.20 42.10 14.85
N GLY A 243 1.13 41.14 15.01
CA GLY A 243 1.60 40.73 16.34
C GLY A 243 2.48 39.48 16.40
N ASP A 244 3.79 39.71 16.33
CA ASP A 244 4.86 39.05 17.08
C ASP A 244 5.27 37.59 16.75
N VAL A 245 6.51 37.45 16.27
CA VAL A 245 7.17 36.18 15.95
C VAL A 245 8.09 35.82 17.13
N GLY A 246 7.58 35.01 18.05
CA GLY A 246 8.33 34.49 19.19
C GLY A 246 9.23 33.32 18.79
N ALA A 247 10.53 33.45 19.05
CA ALA A 247 11.56 32.42 18.87
C ALA A 247 11.28 31.18 19.74
N TRP A 248 11.43 29.99 19.14
CA TRP A 248 11.33 28.70 19.82
C TRP A 248 12.73 28.11 20.02
N GLU A 249 13.14 27.93 21.28
CA GLU A 249 14.33 27.17 21.69
C GLU A 249 13.93 25.75 22.15
N PRO A 250 14.72 24.71 21.84
CA PRO A 250 14.38 23.32 22.18
C PRO A 250 14.71 22.98 23.65
N PRO A 251 13.89 22.14 24.33
CA PRO A 251 14.16 21.75 25.70
C PRO A 251 15.27 20.68 25.80
N THR A 252 16.20 20.93 26.71
CA THR A 252 17.26 20.02 27.17
C THR A 252 16.73 19.17 28.33
N VAL A 253 16.84 17.83 28.25
CA VAL A 253 16.66 16.92 29.41
C VAL A 253 17.67 15.77 29.25
N GLN A 254 18.83 15.87 29.91
CA GLN A 254 19.18 15.23 31.19
C GLN A 254 19.16 13.69 31.19
N GLY A 255 20.36 13.12 31.34
CA GLY A 255 20.63 11.69 31.32
C GLY A 255 20.10 10.92 32.53
N GLY A 256 19.77 9.65 32.29
CA GLY A 256 19.47 8.63 33.28
C GLY A 256 20.31 7.39 33.01
N ALA A 257 20.93 6.87 34.07
CA ALA A 257 21.97 5.87 34.06
C ALA A 257 21.52 4.46 33.59
N TYR A 258 22.45 3.76 32.93
CA TYR A 258 22.37 2.33 32.64
C TYR A 258 22.43 1.52 33.94
N ALA A 259 21.38 0.74 34.21
CA ALA A 259 21.40 -0.32 35.22
C ALA A 259 21.60 -1.66 34.52
N THR A 260 22.72 -2.30 34.83
CA THR A 260 23.04 -3.69 34.49
C THR A 260 22.20 -4.65 35.34
N GLY A 261 21.48 -5.57 34.70
CA GLY A 261 20.78 -6.67 35.36
C GLY A 261 21.01 -7.96 34.59
N ASP A 262 21.89 -8.80 35.14
CA ASP A 262 22.06 -10.21 34.81
C ASP A 262 20.86 -11.00 35.37
N LEU A 263 20.36 -12.00 34.63
CA LEU A 263 20.07 -13.38 35.07
C LEU A 263 19.07 -14.11 34.15
N SER A 264 19.49 -15.32 33.78
CA SER A 264 18.74 -16.48 33.29
C SER A 264 17.41 -16.78 34.00
N ASP A 265 16.40 -17.28 33.28
CA ASP A 265 15.84 -18.63 33.44
C ASP A 265 14.83 -18.95 32.32
N GLY A 266 14.70 -20.24 32.00
CA GLY A 266 13.82 -20.76 30.96
C GLY A 266 12.34 -20.70 31.32
N GLY A 267 11.52 -20.31 30.34
CA GLY A 267 10.07 -20.41 30.37
C GLY A 267 9.57 -20.73 28.97
N SER A 268 8.90 -21.86 28.82
CA SER A 268 8.12 -22.23 27.64
C SER A 268 7.10 -21.14 27.33
N GLY A 269 7.35 -20.33 26.31
CA GLY A 269 6.44 -19.30 25.85
C GLY A 269 5.20 -19.94 25.22
N GLU A 270 4.06 -19.77 25.87
CA GLU A 270 2.76 -19.83 25.21
C GLU A 270 2.78 -18.88 24.01
N LEU A 271 2.47 -19.41 22.83
CA LEU A 271 2.23 -18.64 21.62
C LEU A 271 1.03 -17.71 21.90
N ALA A 272 1.31 -16.43 22.15
CA ALA A 272 0.29 -15.39 22.18
C ALA A 272 -0.48 -15.44 20.85
N GLY A 273 -1.81 -15.61 20.94
CA GLY A 273 -2.68 -15.65 19.76
C GLY A 273 -2.49 -14.43 18.88
N ALA A 274 -2.46 -14.64 17.56
CA ALA A 274 -2.30 -13.56 16.60
C ALA A 274 -3.44 -12.52 16.78
N PRO A 275 -3.11 -11.21 16.90
CA PRO A 275 -4.13 -10.16 16.93
C PRO A 275 -4.93 -10.17 15.62
N SER A 276 -6.24 -9.91 15.66
CA SER A 276 -7.02 -9.69 14.43
C SER A 276 -6.47 -8.49 13.66
N ALA A 277 -6.75 -8.41 12.36
CA ALA A 277 -6.33 -7.29 11.52
C ALA A 277 -6.73 -5.92 12.12
N ALA A 278 -7.91 -5.81 12.74
CA ALA A 278 -8.34 -4.61 13.45
C ALA A 278 -7.53 -4.33 14.74
N ALA A 279 -7.11 -5.37 15.47
CA ALA A 279 -6.25 -5.20 16.65
C ALA A 279 -4.82 -4.78 16.25
N ALA A 280 -4.32 -5.24 15.09
CA ALA A 280 -3.02 -4.87 14.55
C ALA A 280 -2.93 -3.38 14.13
N LEU A 281 -4.06 -2.75 13.78
CA LEU A 281 -4.12 -1.33 13.39
C LEU A 281 -4.20 -0.35 14.58
N GLY A 282 -4.13 -0.87 15.81
CA GLY A 282 -4.25 -0.10 17.04
C GLY A 282 -5.71 0.19 17.35
N GLY A 283 -6.34 -0.67 18.15
CA GLY A 283 -7.73 -0.50 18.59
C GLY A 283 -7.91 0.77 19.40
N HIS A 284 -8.37 1.85 18.75
CA HIS A 284 -9.26 2.90 19.24
C HIS A 284 -9.33 4.01 18.18
N GLY A 285 -10.39 4.01 17.39
CA GLY A 285 -10.73 5.12 16.50
C GLY A 285 -11.83 4.71 15.54
N ASP A 286 -13.04 5.20 15.79
CA ASP A 286 -14.22 5.11 14.91
C ASP A 286 -14.01 5.78 13.52
N ASP A 287 -12.77 6.12 13.15
CA ASP A 287 -12.38 6.91 11.97
C ASP A 287 -11.62 6.12 10.90
N LEU A 288 -11.16 4.89 11.16
CA LEU A 288 -10.49 4.07 10.14
C LEU A 288 -11.49 3.43 9.18
N TYR A 289 -11.27 3.58 7.88
CA TYR A 289 -12.10 2.97 6.85
C TYR A 289 -11.31 2.70 5.57
N VAL A 290 -11.82 1.80 4.73
CA VAL A 290 -11.30 1.52 3.39
C VAL A 290 -12.03 2.40 2.37
N LYS A 291 -11.32 3.32 1.73
CA LYS A 291 -11.84 4.17 0.63
C LYS A 291 -11.62 3.45 -0.69
N VAL A 292 -12.69 3.15 -1.42
CA VAL A 292 -12.58 2.69 -2.81
C VAL A 292 -12.29 3.91 -3.67
N LEU A 293 -11.12 3.93 -4.31
CA LEU A 293 -10.78 5.01 -5.23
C LEU A 293 -11.52 4.75 -6.55
N PRO A 294 -12.20 5.75 -7.11
CA PRO A 294 -12.89 5.59 -8.37
C PRO A 294 -11.82 5.63 -9.46
N THR A 295 -11.13 4.54 -9.75
CA THR A 295 -10.14 4.46 -10.84
C THR A 295 -9.98 3.02 -11.29
N HIS A 296 -9.98 2.79 -12.60
CA HIS A 296 -9.58 1.51 -13.18
C HIS A 296 -8.12 1.59 -13.59
N LEU A 297 -7.30 0.79 -12.94
CA LEU A 297 -5.88 0.71 -13.20
C LEU A 297 -5.57 -0.55 -14.00
N VAL A 298 -4.52 -0.44 -14.79
CA VAL A 298 -3.85 -1.57 -15.41
C VAL A 298 -2.41 -1.60 -14.93
N VAL A 299 -1.84 -2.80 -14.90
CA VAL A 299 -0.43 -3.01 -14.59
C VAL A 299 0.27 -3.37 -15.89
N VAL A 300 1.24 -2.55 -16.27
CA VAL A 300 1.98 -2.69 -17.52
C VAL A 300 3.47 -2.53 -17.27
N ARG A 301 4.28 -3.19 -18.09
CA ARG A 301 5.72 -3.01 -18.11
C ARG A 301 6.09 -2.12 -19.29
N LEU A 302 6.72 -1.00 -19.00
CA LEU A 302 7.34 -0.16 -20.02
C LEU A 302 8.71 -0.73 -20.39
N GLN A 303 8.93 -0.95 -21.68
CA GLN A 303 10.25 -1.35 -22.16
C GLN A 303 11.26 -0.24 -21.87
N ILE A 304 12.36 -0.55 -21.15
CA ILE A 304 13.40 0.44 -20.78
C ILE A 304 13.93 1.18 -22.01
N ALA A 305 14.14 0.48 -23.13
CA ALA A 305 14.59 1.09 -24.39
C ALA A 305 13.62 2.14 -24.96
N MET A 306 12.34 2.07 -24.57
CA MET A 306 11.28 2.98 -24.99
C MET A 306 11.02 4.12 -23.99
N LEU A 307 11.77 4.19 -22.87
CA LEU A 307 11.69 5.30 -21.90
C LEU A 307 11.84 6.69 -22.57
N PRO A 308 12.83 6.93 -23.45
CA PRO A 308 12.97 8.24 -24.08
C PRO A 308 11.75 8.62 -24.94
N LEU A 309 11.19 7.66 -25.68
CA LEU A 309 10.01 7.90 -26.52
C LEU A 309 8.72 8.04 -25.69
N SER A 310 8.69 7.44 -24.50
CA SER A 310 7.55 7.50 -23.58
C SER A 310 7.63 8.67 -22.60
N THR A 311 8.68 9.50 -22.67
CA THR A 311 8.90 10.63 -21.76
C THR A 311 7.74 11.63 -21.81
N HIS A 312 7.18 11.88 -22.99
CA HIS A 312 6.01 12.75 -23.12
C HIS A 312 4.80 12.19 -22.36
N ALA A 313 4.49 10.90 -22.52
CA ALA A 313 3.37 10.24 -21.83
C ALA A 313 3.55 10.30 -20.30
N LEU A 314 4.75 9.96 -19.83
CA LEU A 314 5.09 9.99 -18.40
C LEU A 314 5.01 11.41 -17.82
N ALA A 315 5.56 12.41 -18.53
CA ALA A 315 5.50 13.81 -18.11
C ALA A 315 4.07 14.36 -18.12
N LYS A 316 3.28 14.02 -19.15
CA LYS A 316 1.86 14.35 -19.24
C LYS A 316 1.12 13.81 -18.02
N ARG A 317 1.33 12.54 -17.68
CA ARG A 317 0.69 11.90 -16.53
C ARG A 317 1.11 12.51 -15.19
N LEU A 318 2.41 12.70 -15.00
CA LEU A 318 2.97 13.21 -13.75
C LEU A 318 2.56 14.67 -13.47
N LEU A 319 2.59 15.53 -14.50
CA LEU A 319 2.52 16.98 -14.32
C LEU A 319 1.17 17.59 -14.70
N PHE A 320 0.38 16.93 -15.55
CA PHE A 320 -0.83 17.50 -16.13
C PHE A 320 -2.10 16.69 -15.85
N SER A 321 -2.02 15.65 -15.00
CA SER A 321 -3.17 14.80 -14.63
C SER A 321 -4.36 15.57 -14.05
N ARG A 322 -4.10 16.64 -13.30
CA ARG A 322 -5.16 17.51 -12.75
C ARG A 322 -5.90 18.34 -13.79
N ILE A 323 -5.30 18.55 -14.96
CA ILE A 323 -5.87 19.35 -16.05
C ILE A 323 -6.71 18.46 -16.99
N SER A 324 -6.43 17.16 -17.04
CA SER A 324 -7.10 16.21 -17.93
C SER A 324 -8.33 15.53 -17.32
N GLY A 325 -8.76 15.93 -16.10
CA GLY A 325 -9.80 15.21 -15.35
C GLY A 325 -9.41 13.76 -15.02
N GLN A 326 -8.14 13.40 -15.18
CA GLN A 326 -7.65 12.05 -14.97
C GLN A 326 -7.42 11.81 -13.48
N ARG A 327 -7.99 10.70 -13.01
CA ARG A 327 -7.93 10.27 -11.61
C ARG A 327 -6.48 10.12 -11.15
N THR A 328 -6.22 10.40 -9.89
CA THR A 328 -4.86 10.76 -9.41
C THR A 328 -4.00 9.57 -9.00
N PHE A 329 -4.57 8.37 -8.79
CA PHE A 329 -3.78 7.23 -8.36
C PHE A 329 -2.98 6.63 -9.52
N TRP A 330 -1.66 6.64 -9.41
CA TRP A 330 -0.79 5.85 -10.26
C TRP A 330 0.58 5.61 -9.60
N SER A 331 1.29 4.60 -10.07
CA SER A 331 2.62 4.25 -9.56
C SER A 331 3.58 4.00 -10.71
N TYR A 332 4.81 4.46 -10.53
CA TYR A 332 5.95 4.18 -11.40
C TYR A 332 7.03 3.52 -10.55
N THR A 333 7.59 2.41 -11.01
CA THR A 333 8.70 1.73 -10.33
C THR A 333 9.74 1.35 -11.37
N HIS A 334 10.94 1.90 -11.23
CA HIS A 334 12.12 1.55 -12.01
C HIS A 334 13.11 0.82 -11.10
N ALA A 335 13.35 -0.44 -11.44
CA ALA A 335 14.39 -1.28 -10.87
C ALA A 335 15.25 -1.78 -12.04
N ASP A 336 16.54 -2.04 -11.80
CA ASP A 336 17.61 -2.45 -12.73
C ASP A 336 17.22 -2.80 -14.19
N ASP A 337 16.35 -3.80 -14.39
CA ASP A 337 15.94 -4.33 -15.70
C ASP A 337 14.43 -4.20 -16.00
N GLU A 338 13.67 -3.48 -15.17
CA GLU A 338 12.22 -3.31 -15.31
C GLU A 338 11.76 -1.87 -15.02
N VAL A 339 10.84 -1.38 -15.85
CA VAL A 339 9.98 -0.23 -15.49
C VAL A 339 8.54 -0.72 -15.44
N SER A 340 7.97 -0.75 -14.25
CA SER A 340 6.57 -1.05 -13.99
C SER A 340 5.75 0.22 -13.88
N LEU A 341 4.58 0.21 -14.51
CA LEU A 341 3.57 1.25 -14.35
C LEU A 341 2.28 0.60 -13.86
N ILE A 342 1.69 1.22 -12.85
CA ILE A 342 0.32 0.98 -12.41
C ILE A 342 -0.42 2.26 -12.72
N ILE A 343 -1.17 2.29 -13.82
CA ILE A 343 -1.71 3.52 -14.41
C ILE A 343 -3.14 3.29 -14.88
N ASP A 344 -3.91 4.37 -15.00
CA ASP A 344 -5.24 4.31 -15.59
C ASP A 344 -5.22 3.86 -17.05
N GLU A 345 -6.21 3.06 -17.43
CA GLU A 345 -6.39 2.54 -18.79
C GLU A 345 -6.48 3.67 -19.84
N LEU A 346 -7.01 4.83 -19.45
CA LEU A 346 -7.18 6.01 -20.31
C LEU A 346 -5.84 6.67 -20.70
N SER A 347 -4.76 6.40 -19.98
CA SER A 347 -3.43 6.94 -20.26
C SER A 347 -2.62 6.07 -21.22
N LEU A 348 -3.04 4.82 -21.48
CA LEU A 348 -2.33 3.91 -22.38
C LEU A 348 -2.13 4.48 -23.80
N PRO A 349 -3.12 5.16 -24.43
CA PRO A 349 -2.96 5.69 -25.78
C PRO A 349 -1.91 6.81 -25.92
N ASP A 350 -1.44 7.39 -24.80
CA ASP A 350 -0.39 8.41 -24.84
C ASP A 350 1.01 7.81 -25.08
N PHE A 351 1.16 6.49 -24.87
CA PHE A 351 2.42 5.78 -25.06
C PHE A 351 2.61 5.35 -26.52
N PRO A 352 3.85 5.30 -27.03
CA PRO A 352 4.12 4.77 -28.36
C PRO A 352 3.67 3.31 -28.51
N ASP A 353 3.31 2.92 -29.73
CA ASP A 353 3.03 1.53 -30.07
C ASP A 353 4.18 0.62 -29.60
N GLU A 354 3.82 -0.55 -29.07
CA GLU A 354 4.76 -1.56 -28.53
C GLU A 354 5.55 -1.12 -27.28
N ALA A 355 5.47 0.14 -26.82
CA ALA A 355 6.23 0.58 -25.63
C ALA A 355 5.82 -0.17 -24.36
N LEU A 356 4.53 -0.47 -24.24
CA LEU A 356 3.95 -1.14 -23.08
C LEU A 356 3.71 -2.62 -23.36
N VAL A 357 4.08 -3.47 -22.40
CA VAL A 357 3.83 -4.91 -22.40
C VAL A 357 2.88 -5.25 -21.26
N GLY A 358 1.85 -6.06 -21.55
CA GLY A 358 0.80 -6.43 -20.59
C GLY A 358 -0.44 -5.52 -20.68
N GLY A 359 -1.31 -5.58 -19.66
CA GLY A 359 -2.43 -4.64 -19.51
C GLY A 359 -3.75 -4.96 -20.22
N SER A 360 -3.89 -6.07 -20.95
CA SER A 360 -5.05 -6.25 -21.85
C SER A 360 -6.26 -7.03 -21.28
N SER A 361 -6.33 -7.36 -19.98
CA SER A 361 -7.52 -8.08 -19.46
C SER A 361 -7.91 -7.80 -18.02
N THR A 362 -6.95 -7.47 -17.15
CA THR A 362 -7.22 -7.33 -15.71
C THR A 362 -7.29 -5.87 -15.34
N ARG A 363 -8.45 -5.44 -14.87
CA ARG A 363 -8.68 -4.11 -14.29
C ARG A 363 -8.55 -4.18 -12.79
N TRP A 364 -7.78 -3.26 -12.23
CA TRP A 364 -7.48 -3.17 -10.82
C TRP A 364 -8.17 -1.96 -10.20
N VAL A 365 -8.79 -2.16 -9.04
CA VAL A 365 -9.47 -1.12 -8.25
C VAL A 365 -8.68 -0.87 -6.97
N PRO A 366 -8.27 0.37 -6.66
CA PRO A 366 -7.52 0.68 -5.46
C PRO A 366 -8.43 0.83 -4.24
N LEU A 367 -8.03 0.20 -3.15
CA LEU A 367 -8.64 0.24 -1.83
C LEU A 367 -7.65 0.91 -0.88
N LYS A 368 -7.84 2.21 -0.61
CA LYS A 368 -6.95 3.03 0.22
C LYS A 368 -7.40 2.98 1.67
N LEU A 369 -6.48 2.61 2.57
CA LEU A 369 -6.70 2.74 4.01
C LEU A 369 -6.72 4.22 4.39
N THR A 370 -7.81 4.68 5.00
CA THR A 370 -8.05 6.09 5.31
C THR A 370 -8.50 6.25 6.77
N GLY A 371 -8.32 7.44 7.33
CA GLY A 371 -8.77 7.79 8.69
C GLY A 371 -7.66 8.33 9.58
N LYS A 372 -6.44 7.78 9.44
CA LYS A 372 -5.22 8.30 10.05
C LYS A 372 -4.04 8.13 9.12
N SER A 373 -2.99 8.91 9.36
CA SER A 373 -1.66 8.65 8.83
C SER A 373 -0.92 7.66 9.73
N PHE A 374 -0.18 6.75 9.13
CA PHE A 374 0.60 5.73 9.82
C PHE A 374 2.06 6.18 9.93
N ALA A 375 2.64 6.01 11.11
CA ALA A 375 4.06 6.25 11.31
C ALA A 375 4.92 5.09 10.76
N PHE A 376 6.17 5.37 10.42
CA PHE A 376 7.09 4.40 9.83
C PHE A 376 7.52 3.26 10.76
N ASP A 377 7.20 3.34 12.05
CA ASP A 377 7.44 2.32 13.07
C ASP A 377 6.19 1.47 13.35
N GLU A 378 5.02 1.80 12.77
CA GLU A 378 3.82 0.98 12.90
C GLU A 378 3.98 -0.35 12.17
N THR A 379 3.73 -1.45 12.87
CA THR A 379 3.79 -2.82 12.35
C THR A 379 2.38 -3.35 12.09
N GLY A 380 2.23 -4.27 11.14
CA GLY A 380 0.95 -4.94 10.89
C GLY A 380 0.00 -4.21 9.95
N VAL A 381 0.28 -2.96 9.56
CA VAL A 381 -0.53 -2.19 8.58
C VAL A 381 -0.63 -2.92 7.24
N VAL A 382 0.52 -3.33 6.68
CA VAL A 382 0.57 -4.08 5.42
C VAL A 382 -0.16 -5.41 5.59
N SER A 383 0.12 -6.17 6.66
CA SER A 383 -0.54 -7.45 6.95
C SER A 383 -2.07 -7.33 7.00
N ALA A 384 -2.60 -6.31 7.68
CA ALA A 384 -4.04 -6.03 7.74
C ALA A 384 -4.63 -5.71 6.36
N MET A 385 -3.89 -4.99 5.51
CA MET A 385 -4.32 -4.66 4.15
C MET A 385 -4.26 -5.85 3.18
N PHE A 386 -3.66 -6.97 3.60
CA PHE A 386 -3.74 -8.26 2.90
C PHE A 386 -4.99 -9.09 3.27
N ALA A 387 -5.93 -8.59 4.09
CA ALA A 387 -7.12 -9.34 4.48
C ALA A 387 -7.91 -9.99 3.31
N PRO A 388 -8.12 -9.34 2.14
CA PRO A 388 -8.75 -10.00 0.99
C PRO A 388 -8.03 -11.27 0.53
N TYR A 389 -6.71 -11.31 0.70
CA TYR A 389 -5.89 -12.45 0.33
C TYR A 389 -6.26 -13.71 1.12
N ASP A 390 -6.55 -13.55 2.40
CA ASP A 390 -6.88 -14.64 3.30
C ASP A 390 -8.24 -15.30 2.95
N GLU A 391 -9.08 -14.56 2.19
CA GLU A 391 -10.33 -15.03 1.57
C GLU A 391 -10.15 -15.48 0.10
N GLY A 392 -8.91 -15.65 -0.33
CA GLY A 392 -8.55 -16.15 -1.66
C GLY A 392 -8.80 -15.13 -2.77
N VAL A 393 -8.70 -13.84 -2.47
CA VAL A 393 -8.73 -12.76 -3.47
C VAL A 393 -7.30 -12.30 -3.77
N PRO A 394 -6.79 -12.50 -5.00
CA PRO A 394 -5.50 -11.96 -5.40
C PRO A 394 -5.49 -10.43 -5.32
N LEU A 395 -4.37 -9.87 -4.87
CA LEU A 395 -4.22 -8.43 -4.74
C LEU A 395 -2.77 -7.99 -4.97
N LEU A 396 -2.60 -6.71 -5.29
CA LEU A 396 -1.32 -6.01 -5.23
C LEU A 396 -1.36 -5.04 -4.05
N ASN A 397 -0.21 -4.78 -3.45
CA ASN A 397 -0.12 -3.88 -2.30
C ASN A 397 0.97 -2.83 -2.49
N ILE A 398 0.63 -1.58 -2.19
CA ILE A 398 1.53 -0.44 -2.30
C ILE A 398 1.40 0.40 -1.03
N SER A 399 2.52 0.62 -0.37
CA SER A 399 2.65 1.54 0.75
C SER A 399 3.00 2.92 0.21
N THR A 400 2.26 3.91 0.68
CA THR A 400 2.53 5.34 0.47
C THR A 400 3.29 5.89 1.68
N PHE A 401 3.61 7.17 1.69
CA PHE A 401 4.28 7.82 2.80
C PHE A 401 3.39 7.87 4.04
N SER A 402 2.08 8.04 3.85
CA SER A 402 1.12 8.24 4.94
C SER A 402 0.23 7.03 5.22
N THR A 403 0.03 6.13 4.26
CA THR A 403 -0.91 5.02 4.38
C THR A 403 -0.58 3.84 3.46
N ASN A 404 -1.48 2.87 3.34
CA ASN A 404 -1.34 1.69 2.50
C ASN A 404 -2.55 1.52 1.57
N VAL A 405 -2.30 1.00 0.37
CA VAL A 405 -3.28 0.80 -0.68
C VAL A 405 -3.20 -0.63 -1.20
N THR A 406 -4.35 -1.31 -1.23
CA THR A 406 -4.51 -2.64 -1.80
C THR A 406 -5.27 -2.53 -3.11
N LEU A 407 -4.73 -3.09 -4.18
CA LEU A 407 -5.39 -3.15 -5.49
C LEU A 407 -5.94 -4.55 -5.69
N VAL A 408 -7.22 -4.65 -6.03
CA VAL A 408 -7.91 -5.92 -6.30
C VAL A 408 -8.48 -5.91 -7.70
N GLU A 409 -8.67 -7.09 -8.30
CA GLU A 409 -9.37 -7.17 -9.57
C GLU A 409 -10.81 -6.65 -9.42
N GLU A 410 -11.28 -5.89 -10.41
CA GLU A 410 -12.63 -5.32 -10.43
C GLU A 410 -13.73 -6.38 -10.21
N SER A 411 -13.54 -7.57 -10.77
CA SER A 411 -14.46 -8.71 -10.63
C SER A 411 -14.55 -9.25 -9.19
N ASP A 412 -13.52 -9.05 -8.38
CA ASP A 412 -13.42 -9.51 -7.00
C ASP A 412 -13.65 -8.40 -5.95
N LEU A 413 -13.96 -7.17 -6.38
CA LEU A 413 -14.12 -6.01 -5.50
C LEU A 413 -15.05 -6.27 -4.31
N GLN A 414 -16.22 -6.87 -4.55
CA GLN A 414 -17.19 -7.15 -3.48
C GLN A 414 -16.67 -8.20 -2.48
N ARG A 415 -15.96 -9.22 -2.97
CA ARG A 415 -15.32 -10.23 -2.11
C ARG A 415 -14.22 -9.60 -1.27
N ALA A 416 -13.43 -8.71 -1.86
CA ALA A 416 -12.37 -7.99 -1.15
C ALA A 416 -12.93 -7.08 -0.05
N LEU A 417 -13.98 -6.30 -0.34
CA LEU A 417 -14.62 -5.43 0.64
C LEU A 417 -15.21 -6.21 1.82
N ALA A 418 -15.78 -7.39 1.55
CA ALA A 418 -16.32 -8.26 2.59
C ALA A 418 -15.23 -8.88 3.50
N ALA A 419 -13.98 -8.94 3.04
CA ALA A 419 -12.87 -9.48 3.82
C ALA A 419 -12.28 -8.48 4.82
N PHE A 420 -12.52 -7.17 4.63
CA PHE A 420 -12.06 -6.16 5.58
C PHE A 420 -12.97 -6.10 6.82
N GLU A 421 -12.37 -6.09 8.00
CA GLU A 421 -13.07 -5.81 9.27
C GLU A 421 -13.41 -4.31 9.45
N LEU A 422 -12.99 -3.47 8.51
CA LEU A 422 -13.16 -2.01 8.54
C LEU A 422 -14.41 -1.58 7.75
N PRO A 423 -15.08 -0.48 8.14
CA PRO A 423 -16.05 0.19 7.29
C PRO A 423 -15.43 0.52 5.93
N HIS A 424 -16.24 0.48 4.87
CA HIS A 424 -15.80 0.88 3.54
C HIS A 424 -16.66 2.03 3.00
N ARG A 425 -16.03 2.94 2.26
CA ARG A 425 -16.69 4.05 1.58
C ARG A 425 -16.35 3.99 0.11
N VAL A 426 -17.39 3.88 -0.71
CA VAL A 426 -17.26 4.00 -2.17
C VAL A 426 -17.45 5.47 -2.50
N VAL A 427 -16.44 6.09 -3.11
CA VAL A 427 -16.64 7.41 -3.71
C VAL A 427 -17.37 7.19 -5.02
N GLU A 428 -18.51 7.86 -5.18
CA GLU A 428 -19.26 7.81 -6.42
C GLU A 428 -18.41 8.32 -7.58
N TRP A 429 -18.66 7.77 -8.76
CA TRP A 429 -17.96 8.14 -9.97
C TRP A 429 -18.60 9.45 -10.40
N ASP A 430 -17.97 10.59 -10.08
CA ASP A 430 -18.37 11.84 -10.71
C ASP A 430 -18.16 11.64 -12.21
N ASP A 431 -19.27 11.59 -12.95
CA ASP A 431 -19.26 11.41 -14.40
C ASP A 431 -18.73 12.73 -14.98
N PRO A 432 -17.60 12.74 -15.72
CA PRO A 432 -17.03 13.98 -16.24
C PRO A 432 -17.97 14.72 -17.22
N GLU A 433 -19.12 14.15 -17.58
CA GLU A 433 -20.17 14.84 -18.34
C GLU A 433 -20.91 15.92 -17.53
N ASP A 434 -20.89 15.89 -16.19
CA ASP A 434 -21.63 16.87 -15.37
C ASP A 434 -20.90 18.23 -15.23
N GLU A 435 -19.57 18.28 -15.40
CA GLU A 435 -18.80 19.54 -15.35
C GLU A 435 -18.77 20.32 -16.69
N ALA A 436 -19.33 19.77 -17.77
CA ALA A 436 -19.41 20.46 -19.06
C ALA A 436 -20.60 21.44 -19.17
N THR A 437 -21.37 21.63 -18.09
CA THR A 437 -22.63 22.40 -18.08
C THR A 437 -22.73 23.56 -17.09
N GLU A 438 -21.61 24.09 -16.57
CA GLU A 438 -21.61 25.37 -15.84
C GLU A 438 -20.69 26.44 -16.43
#